data_AF-A0A7U9S098-F1
#
_entry.id   AF-A0A7U9S098-F1
#
_cell.length_a   1.000
_cell.length_b   1.000
_cell.length_c   1.000
_cell.angle_alpha   90.00
_cell.angle_beta   90.00
_cell.angle_gamma   90.00
#
_symmetry.space_group_name_H-M   'P 1'
#
loop_
_entity.id
_entity.type
_entity.pdbx_description
1 polymer ?
#
loop_
_entity_poly.entity_id
_entity_poly.type
_entity_poly.pdbx_seq_one_letter_code
_entity_poly.pdbx_strand_id
1 'polypeptide(L)'
;MILKEFGGSDSGKYLVIDGQQRCMTFSILIRAILDVCSGNRYLSATQETRLVDCIYGVNEDSDGNEFYITKLTPSNPDKKSFDRVMCAEVDRPLDLDENTKDAIEKAYKFFYDYFSINSDKIKIFYGKLNSDNNSIIKISLTTSDDEQKIFDSVNSMGKSLSNADIIKNYIFQKLRENAKDDEVRKNQVTDLYNKKWDAVFYADDKKEFWYKELTVGRLKTDNLECFLKDFAIVKGIYAAKKTSGTYGLCNAFKEYINNLDDEELKIFVKEINEYANIYYSYKKGYEELNEFIWSDDQNRLLLILDNLNTTTFNPYASC
;
A
#
# COMPACT_ATOMS: atom_id res chain seq x y z
N MET A 1 -6.43 0.55 10.29
CA MET A 1 -5.21 1.18 10.83
C MET A 1 -4.37 0.09 11.47
N ILE A 2 -3.07 0.05 11.14
CA ILE A 2 -2.14 -0.97 11.64
C ILE A 2 -1.21 -0.29 12.65
N LEU A 3 -1.21 -0.80 13.87
CA LEU A 3 -0.42 -0.30 14.98
C LEU A 3 0.50 -1.41 15.50
N LYS A 4 1.76 -1.09 15.79
CA LYS A 4 2.72 -2.01 16.42
C LYS A 4 3.11 -1.51 17.79
N GLU A 5 3.10 -2.37 18.79
CA GLU A 5 3.57 -2.00 20.13
C GLU A 5 5.04 -1.59 20.10
N PHE A 6 5.36 -0.46 20.72
CA PHE A 6 6.70 0.11 20.74
C PHE A 6 7.14 0.34 22.18
N GLY A 7 8.16 -0.40 22.63
CA GLY A 7 8.78 -0.24 23.95
C GLY A 7 8.09 -1.04 25.06
N GLY A 8 8.18 -2.37 25.03
CA GLY A 8 7.68 -3.25 26.09
C GLY A 8 6.16 -3.28 26.25
N SER A 9 5.62 -4.39 26.77
CA SER A 9 4.19 -4.68 26.88
C SER A 9 3.38 -3.77 27.82
N ASP A 10 3.99 -2.72 28.40
CA ASP A 10 3.36 -1.86 29.43
C ASP A 10 3.54 -0.35 29.17
N SER A 11 4.06 0.06 28.02
CA SER A 11 4.30 1.49 27.74
C SER A 11 3.11 2.25 27.14
N GLY A 12 2.08 1.53 26.67
CA GLY A 12 0.91 2.12 26.00
C GLY A 12 1.22 2.86 24.69
N LYS A 13 2.45 2.73 24.15
CA LYS A 13 2.91 3.41 22.94
C LYS A 13 2.82 2.50 21.73
N TYR A 14 2.28 3.04 20.64
CA TYR A 14 2.13 2.34 19.38
C TYR A 14 2.83 3.09 18.25
N LEU A 15 3.55 2.36 17.40
CA LEU A 15 4.04 2.82 16.12
C LEU A 15 2.94 2.61 15.06
N VAL A 16 2.55 3.68 14.37
CA VAL A 16 1.59 3.60 13.26
C VAL A 16 2.32 3.13 12.01
N ILE A 17 2.05 1.90 11.58
CA ILE A 17 2.67 1.30 10.39
C ILE A 17 1.91 1.70 9.12
N ASP A 18 0.57 1.67 9.18
CA ASP A 18 -0.30 2.08 8.07
C ASP A 18 -1.46 2.97 8.54
N GLY A 19 -1.76 3.98 7.74
CA GLY A 19 -2.73 5.03 8.03
C GLY A 19 -2.14 6.31 8.60
N GLN A 20 -0.80 6.50 8.56
CA GLN A 20 -0.13 7.70 9.09
C GLN A 20 -0.74 9.01 8.57
N GLN A 21 -0.93 9.13 7.25
CA GLN A 21 -1.55 10.31 6.63
C GLN A 21 -3.03 10.50 7.06
N ARG A 22 -3.78 9.40 7.23
CA ARG A 22 -5.19 9.45 7.68
C ARG A 22 -5.28 9.93 9.13
N CYS A 23 -4.42 9.42 10.02
CA CYS A 23 -4.34 9.87 11.41
C CYS A 23 -4.03 11.36 11.48
N MET A 24 -3.00 11.79 10.75
CA MET A 24 -2.55 13.19 10.75
C MET A 24 -3.65 14.13 10.25
N THR A 25 -4.26 13.81 9.11
CA THR A 25 -5.35 14.60 8.55
C THR A 25 -6.55 14.67 9.50
N PHE A 26 -6.89 13.55 10.14
CA PHE A 26 -7.98 13.50 11.11
C PHE A 26 -7.67 14.32 12.37
N SER A 27 -6.45 14.26 12.90
CA SER A 27 -6.03 15.10 14.03
C SER A 27 -6.12 16.60 13.71
N ILE A 28 -5.66 17.00 12.52
CA ILE A 28 -5.75 18.40 12.05
C ILE A 28 -7.21 18.84 11.90
N LEU A 29 -8.07 17.98 11.35
CA LEU A 29 -9.50 18.22 11.21
C LEU A 29 -10.17 18.48 12.56
N ILE A 30 -9.93 17.61 13.56
CA ILE A 30 -10.49 17.78 14.91
C ILE A 30 -9.96 19.06 15.54
N ARG A 31 -8.67 19.38 15.36
CA ARG A 31 -8.10 20.62 15.87
C ARG A 31 -8.77 21.86 15.27
N ALA A 32 -8.96 21.90 13.96
CA ALA A 32 -9.65 23.00 13.30
C ALA A 32 -11.09 23.19 13.81
N ILE A 33 -11.82 22.09 14.04
CA ILE A 33 -13.17 22.14 14.62
C ILE A 33 -13.15 22.75 16.03
N LEU A 34 -12.21 22.35 16.89
CA LEU A 34 -12.06 22.91 18.23
C LEU A 34 -11.75 24.41 18.21
N ASP A 35 -10.90 24.85 17.29
CA ASP A 35 -10.56 26.26 17.14
C ASP A 35 -11.75 27.10 16.62
N VAL A 36 -12.62 26.53 15.77
CA VAL A 36 -13.88 27.19 15.33
C VAL A 36 -14.92 27.24 16.46
N CYS A 37 -14.96 26.22 17.32
CA CYS A 37 -15.88 26.15 18.46
C CYS A 37 -15.42 27.03 19.63
N SER A 38 -14.12 27.32 19.75
CA SER A 38 -13.57 28.15 20.80
C SER A 38 -14.20 29.55 20.80
N GLY A 39 -15.00 29.85 21.84
CA GLY A 39 -15.74 31.11 21.97
C GLY A 39 -17.18 31.10 21.42
N ASN A 40 -17.65 29.99 20.87
CA ASN A 40 -19.02 29.80 20.36
C ASN A 40 -19.70 28.58 21.00
N ARG A 41 -21.05 28.52 20.98
CA ARG A 41 -21.82 27.39 21.56
C ARG A 41 -22.24 26.33 20.54
N TYR A 42 -21.36 26.01 19.57
CA TYR A 42 -21.68 25.01 18.54
C TYR A 42 -21.70 23.58 19.10
N LEU A 43 -20.82 23.31 20.07
CA LEU A 43 -20.72 22.06 20.80
C LEU A 43 -21.02 22.30 22.30
N SER A 44 -21.46 21.26 23.00
CA SER A 44 -21.50 21.30 24.47
C SER A 44 -20.11 21.07 25.05
N ALA A 45 -19.86 21.54 26.27
CA ALA A 45 -18.58 21.33 26.96
C ALA A 45 -18.15 19.84 26.95
N THR A 46 -19.10 18.93 27.18
CA THR A 46 -18.85 17.48 27.12
C THR A 46 -18.46 16.96 25.72
N GLN A 47 -18.97 17.58 24.65
CA GLN A 47 -18.62 17.20 23.29
C GLN A 47 -17.22 17.71 22.93
N GLU A 48 -16.88 18.93 23.36
CA GLU A 48 -15.55 19.51 23.20
C GLU A 48 -14.50 18.70 23.95
N THR A 49 -14.75 18.34 25.22
CA THR A 49 -13.84 17.49 26.00
C THR A 49 -13.57 16.16 25.29
N ARG A 50 -14.60 15.49 24.75
CA ARG A 50 -14.40 14.24 24.01
C ARG A 50 -13.56 14.41 22.75
N LEU A 51 -13.69 15.55 22.06
CA LEU A 51 -12.86 15.85 20.88
C LEU A 51 -11.42 16.14 21.27
N VAL A 52 -11.20 16.88 22.37
CA VAL A 52 -9.88 17.11 22.97
C VAL A 52 -9.23 15.77 23.33
N ASP A 53 -9.97 14.88 24.00
CA ASP A 53 -9.50 13.54 24.36
C ASP A 53 -9.15 12.66 23.15
N CYS A 54 -9.68 12.95 21.95
CA CYS A 54 -9.30 12.21 20.75
C CYS A 54 -7.87 12.51 20.29
N ILE A 55 -7.38 13.73 20.54
CA ILE A 55 -6.12 14.22 19.96
C ILE A 55 -5.05 14.57 21.01
N TYR A 56 -5.43 14.81 22.26
CA TYR A 56 -4.52 15.11 23.37
C TYR A 56 -4.65 14.10 24.50
N GLY A 57 -3.53 13.88 25.21
CA GLY A 57 -3.48 13.36 26.56
C GLY A 57 -3.13 14.47 27.54
N VAL A 58 -3.47 14.29 28.81
CA VAL A 58 -3.15 15.22 29.90
C VAL A 58 -1.99 14.64 30.70
N ASN A 59 -0.99 15.47 30.96
CA ASN A 59 0.09 15.18 31.90
C ASN A 59 0.20 16.32 32.92
N GLU A 60 0.79 16.04 34.07
CA GLU A 60 1.06 17.01 35.12
C GLU A 60 2.58 17.27 35.20
N ASP A 61 2.96 18.52 35.37
CA ASP A 61 4.35 18.88 35.70
C ASP A 61 4.65 18.65 37.18
N SER A 62 5.91 18.85 37.59
CA SER A 62 6.35 18.71 38.98
C SER A 62 5.63 19.67 39.95
N ASP A 63 5.02 20.73 39.43
CA ASP A 63 4.32 21.77 40.17
C ASP A 63 2.79 21.52 40.21
N GLY A 64 2.31 20.44 39.58
CA GLY A 64 0.90 20.05 39.54
C GLY A 64 0.09 20.78 38.47
N ASN A 65 0.72 21.47 37.53
CA ASN A 65 0.02 22.09 36.41
C ASN A 65 -0.23 21.06 35.30
N GLU A 66 -1.49 20.97 34.86
CA GLU A 66 -1.88 20.13 33.73
C GLU A 66 -1.46 20.76 32.40
N PHE A 67 -0.82 19.98 31.54
CA PHE A 67 -0.50 20.36 30.16
C PHE A 67 -0.89 19.26 29.17
N TYR A 68 -1.24 19.68 27.96
CA TYR A 68 -1.74 18.80 26.91
C TYR A 68 -0.59 18.30 26.02
N ILE A 69 -0.47 16.98 25.88
CA ILE A 69 0.47 16.34 24.96
C ILE A 69 -0.29 15.71 23.79
N THR A 70 0.14 15.99 22.56
CA THR A 70 -0.47 15.40 21.36
C THR A 70 -0.28 13.88 21.34
N LYS A 71 -1.38 13.13 21.14
CA LYS A 71 -1.37 11.65 21.08
C LYS A 71 -0.65 11.08 19.86
N LEU A 72 -0.51 11.89 18.80
CA LEU A 72 0.18 11.53 17.57
C LEU A 72 1.51 12.28 17.48
N THR A 73 2.60 11.56 17.25
CA THR A 73 3.91 12.16 16.94
C THR A 73 4.30 11.81 15.51
N PRO A 74 4.31 12.78 14.58
CA PRO A 74 4.75 12.55 13.20
C PRO A 74 6.24 12.22 13.07
N SER A 75 6.59 11.69 11.91
CA SER A 75 7.97 11.54 11.46
C SER A 75 8.65 12.91 11.23
N ASN A 76 9.98 12.92 11.28
CA ASN A 76 10.80 14.14 11.32
C ASN A 76 10.51 15.27 10.30
N PRO A 77 10.14 15.02 9.02
CA PRO A 77 9.89 16.12 8.09
C PRO A 77 8.62 16.92 8.43
N ASP A 78 7.58 16.24 8.92
CA ASP A 78 6.24 16.82 9.13
C ASP A 78 6.03 17.32 10.57
N LYS A 79 6.91 16.91 11.49
CA LYS A 79 6.77 17.14 12.93
C LYS A 79 6.65 18.63 13.28
N LYS A 80 7.49 19.50 12.71
CA LYS A 80 7.50 20.94 13.05
C LYS A 80 6.17 21.62 12.74
N SER A 81 5.65 21.39 11.55
CA SER A 81 4.41 22.03 11.07
C SER A 81 3.18 21.44 11.77
N PHE A 82 3.19 20.13 12.03
CA PHE A 82 2.16 19.48 12.82
C PHE A 82 2.14 19.97 14.27
N ASP A 83 3.30 20.03 14.94
CA ASP A 83 3.41 20.52 16.32
C ASP A 83 2.92 21.97 16.42
N ARG A 84 3.21 22.81 15.41
CA ARG A 84 2.70 24.19 15.33
C ARG A 84 1.17 24.23 15.27
N VAL A 85 0.54 23.42 14.42
CA VAL A 85 -0.92 23.34 14.30
C VAL A 85 -1.56 22.78 15.58
N MET A 86 -0.93 21.78 16.18
CA MET A 86 -1.45 21.07 17.34
C MET A 86 -1.12 21.72 18.68
N CYS A 87 -0.28 22.75 18.73
CA CYS A 87 0.07 23.41 19.99
C CYS A 87 -1.16 24.06 20.62
N ALA A 88 -1.55 23.61 21.82
CA ALA A 88 -2.75 24.06 22.51
C ALA A 88 -2.64 25.48 23.09
N GLU A 89 -1.42 25.97 23.31
CA GLU A 89 -1.10 27.19 24.08
C GLU A 89 -0.92 28.45 23.20
N VAL A 90 -1.09 28.34 21.89
CA VAL A 90 -0.89 29.45 20.96
C VAL A 90 -2.24 30.14 20.67
N ASP A 91 -2.23 31.48 20.60
CA ASP A 91 -3.40 32.29 20.23
C ASP A 91 -4.06 31.81 18.93
N ARG A 92 -5.40 31.90 18.87
CA ARG A 92 -6.22 31.36 17.78
C ARG A 92 -7.11 32.42 17.13
N PRO A 93 -7.38 32.31 15.81
CA PRO A 93 -6.86 31.32 14.87
C PRO A 93 -5.37 31.51 14.57
N LEU A 94 -4.69 30.44 14.09
CA LEU A 94 -3.29 30.54 13.67
C LEU A 94 -3.16 31.55 12.52
N ASP A 95 -2.30 32.57 12.70
CA ASP A 95 -1.94 33.49 11.63
C ASP A 95 -1.04 32.76 10.61
N LEU A 96 -1.66 32.29 9.53
CA LEU A 96 -1.03 31.56 8.46
C LEU A 96 -0.94 32.44 7.21
N ASP A 97 0.29 32.77 6.81
CA ASP A 97 0.58 33.48 5.56
C ASP A 97 -0.06 32.73 4.37
N GLU A 98 -0.69 33.46 3.45
CA GLU A 98 -1.23 32.92 2.21
C GLU A 98 -0.17 32.22 1.34
N ASN A 99 1.10 32.58 1.53
CA ASN A 99 2.24 32.00 0.81
C ASN A 99 2.86 30.77 1.49
N THR A 100 2.27 30.25 2.58
CA THR A 100 2.82 29.06 3.24
C THR A 100 2.90 27.90 2.24
N LYS A 101 4.06 27.24 2.16
CA LYS A 101 4.29 26.09 1.26
C LYS A 101 3.94 24.75 1.91
N ASP A 102 3.74 24.75 3.22
CA ASP A 102 3.52 23.55 4.02
C ASP A 102 2.11 22.96 3.82
N ALA A 103 2.04 21.65 3.57
CA ALA A 103 0.78 20.97 3.28
C ALA A 103 -0.11 20.81 4.54
N ILE A 104 0.48 20.71 5.73
CA ILE A 104 -0.22 20.52 7.00
C ILE A 104 -0.91 21.82 7.40
N GLU A 105 -0.20 22.94 7.28
CA GLU A 105 -0.77 24.27 7.54
C GLU A 105 -1.90 24.60 6.55
N LYS A 106 -1.73 24.25 5.26
CA LYS A 106 -2.80 24.40 4.26
C LYS A 106 -4.03 23.55 4.60
N ALA A 107 -3.83 22.31 5.04
CA ALA A 107 -4.92 21.43 5.43
C ALA A 107 -5.69 22.01 6.62
N TYR A 108 -4.99 22.52 7.64
CA TYR A 108 -5.60 23.20 8.77
C TYR A 108 -6.44 24.40 8.31
N LYS A 109 -5.86 25.31 7.52
CA LYS A 109 -6.54 26.50 7.01
C LYS A 109 -7.80 26.13 6.24
N PHE A 110 -7.70 25.16 5.35
CA PHE A 110 -8.85 24.65 4.59
C PHE A 110 -9.98 24.17 5.49
N PHE A 111 -9.69 23.37 6.52
CA PHE A 111 -10.73 22.89 7.44
C PHE A 111 -11.31 24.00 8.30
N TYR A 112 -10.46 24.91 8.80
CA TYR A 112 -10.89 26.06 9.59
C TYR A 112 -11.85 26.94 8.79
N ASP A 113 -11.48 27.32 7.55
CA ASP A 113 -12.31 28.12 6.67
C ASP A 113 -13.63 27.40 6.32
N TYR A 114 -13.55 26.10 6.02
CA TYR A 114 -14.72 25.29 5.70
C TYR A 114 -15.73 25.26 6.85
N PHE A 115 -15.30 24.99 8.09
CA PHE A 115 -16.21 24.90 9.24
C PHE A 115 -16.60 26.26 9.80
N SER A 116 -15.82 27.31 9.57
CA SER A 116 -16.21 28.69 9.88
C SER A 116 -17.42 29.12 9.04
N ILE A 117 -17.48 28.71 7.77
CA ILE A 117 -18.61 28.99 6.86
C ILE A 117 -19.76 27.98 7.08
N ASN A 118 -19.45 26.72 7.38
CA ASN A 118 -20.42 25.62 7.48
C ASN A 118 -20.54 25.09 8.92
N SER A 119 -20.77 25.98 9.88
CA SER A 119 -20.78 25.65 11.32
C SER A 119 -21.91 24.67 11.70
N ASP A 120 -23.01 24.65 10.95
CA ASP A 120 -24.12 23.70 11.08
C ASP A 120 -23.66 22.24 10.87
N LYS A 121 -22.62 22.02 10.06
CA LYS A 121 -22.08 20.69 9.77
C LYS A 121 -21.24 20.12 10.91
N ILE A 122 -20.77 20.95 11.85
CA ILE A 122 -19.96 20.50 13.00
C ILE A 122 -20.75 19.51 13.84
N LYS A 123 -22.01 19.83 14.17
CA LYS A 123 -22.86 18.96 14.98
C LYS A 123 -23.21 17.66 14.26
N ILE A 124 -23.40 17.71 12.95
CA ILE A 124 -23.62 16.53 12.10
C ILE A 124 -22.37 15.63 12.09
N PHE A 125 -21.18 16.23 11.93
CA PHE A 125 -19.92 15.51 11.98
C PHE A 125 -19.72 14.82 13.33
N TYR A 126 -19.91 15.55 14.44
CA TYR A 126 -19.84 14.98 15.78
C TYR A 126 -20.83 13.82 15.97
N GLY A 127 -22.08 14.00 15.52
CA GLY A 127 -23.09 12.95 15.57
C GLY A 127 -22.67 11.68 14.82
N LYS A 128 -22.05 11.82 13.64
CA LYS A 128 -21.52 10.69 12.87
C LYS A 128 -20.30 10.04 13.53
N LEU A 129 -19.43 10.83 14.16
CA LEU A 129 -18.24 10.34 14.86
C LEU A 129 -18.62 9.51 16.10
N ASN A 130 -19.67 9.94 16.81
CA ASN A 130 -20.17 9.29 18.02
C ASN A 130 -21.29 8.27 17.74
N SER A 131 -21.62 8.02 16.48
CA SER A 131 -22.51 6.91 16.11
C SER A 131 -21.72 5.60 16.20
N ASP A 132 -22.38 4.48 16.55
CA ASP A 132 -21.80 3.12 16.59
C ASP A 132 -21.40 2.56 15.19
N ASN A 133 -21.06 3.46 14.25
CA ASN A 133 -20.59 3.10 12.94
C ASN A 133 -19.18 2.52 13.07
N ASN A 134 -19.11 1.19 13.17
CA ASN A 134 -17.92 0.35 13.22
C ASN A 134 -17.12 0.36 11.91
N SER A 135 -16.72 1.53 11.43
CA SER A 135 -15.94 1.68 10.18
C SER A 135 -14.42 1.73 10.42
N ILE A 136 -13.97 1.76 11.68
CA ILE A 136 -12.56 1.79 12.03
C ILE A 136 -12.11 0.39 12.45
N ILE A 137 -11.38 -0.28 11.57
CA ILE A 137 -10.69 -1.53 11.88
C ILE A 137 -9.31 -1.19 12.44
N LYS A 138 -9.09 -1.52 13.72
CA LYS A 138 -7.79 -1.44 14.40
C LYS A 138 -7.14 -2.82 14.39
N ILE A 139 -5.93 -2.92 13.86
CA ILE A 139 -5.11 -4.13 13.87
C ILE A 139 -3.89 -3.80 14.73
N SER A 140 -3.79 -4.44 15.89
CA SER A 140 -2.67 -4.29 16.81
C SER A 140 -1.68 -5.44 16.60
N LEU A 141 -0.40 -5.10 16.49
CA LEU A 141 0.72 -6.02 16.35
C LEU A 141 1.59 -5.97 17.59
N THR A 142 2.01 -7.15 18.05
CA THR A 142 2.97 -7.30 19.12
C THR A 142 4.39 -7.05 18.61
N THR A 143 5.35 -6.86 19.52
CA THR A 143 6.75 -6.63 19.15
C THR A 143 7.38 -7.78 18.37
N SER A 144 6.86 -9.02 18.52
CA SER A 144 7.31 -10.21 17.79
C SER A 144 6.68 -10.39 16.41
N ASP A 145 5.65 -9.60 16.09
CA ASP A 145 4.96 -9.72 14.81
C ASP A 145 5.73 -9.04 13.68
N ASP A 146 5.75 -9.72 12.55
CA ASP A 146 6.29 -9.24 11.28
C ASP A 146 5.27 -8.28 10.63
N GLU A 147 5.54 -7.00 10.78
CA GLU A 147 4.71 -5.90 10.28
C GLU A 147 4.48 -5.95 8.77
N GLN A 148 5.42 -6.54 8.03
CA GLN A 148 5.38 -6.61 6.59
C GLN A 148 4.44 -7.71 6.09
N LYS A 149 4.38 -8.86 6.80
CA LYS A 149 3.40 -9.93 6.54
C LYS A 149 1.96 -9.50 6.81
N ILE A 150 1.74 -8.65 7.81
CA ILE A 150 0.41 -8.13 8.11
C ILE A 150 0.02 -7.06 7.09
N PHE A 151 0.94 -6.20 6.66
CA PHE A 151 0.70 -5.24 5.59
C PHE A 151 0.27 -5.93 4.29
N ASP A 152 0.95 -7.02 3.90
CA ASP A 152 0.54 -7.89 2.79
C ASP A 152 -0.89 -8.44 2.98
N SER A 153 -1.21 -8.89 4.19
CA SER A 153 -2.51 -9.49 4.53
C SER A 153 -3.65 -8.46 4.56
N VAL A 154 -3.40 -7.23 5.04
CA VAL A 154 -4.43 -6.18 5.16
C VAL A 154 -4.69 -5.49 3.82
N ASN A 155 -3.66 -5.30 2.99
CA ASN A 155 -3.84 -4.82 1.61
C ASN A 155 -4.59 -5.83 0.72
N SER A 156 -4.63 -7.10 1.14
CA SER A 156 -5.43 -8.14 0.49
C SER A 156 -6.95 -7.97 0.69
N MET A 157 -7.39 -7.12 1.64
CA MET A 157 -8.81 -6.81 1.91
C MET A 157 -9.32 -5.52 1.24
N GLY A 158 -8.45 -4.74 0.56
CA GLY A 158 -8.78 -3.55 -0.23
C GLY A 158 -8.89 -3.85 -1.74
N LYS A 159 -8.54 -2.89 -2.63
CA LYS A 159 -8.26 -3.22 -4.05
C LYS A 159 -7.11 -4.24 -4.01
N SER A 160 -7.44 -5.51 -4.18
CA SER A 160 -6.52 -6.63 -3.98
C SER A 160 -5.25 -6.37 -4.76
N LEU A 161 -4.10 -6.35 -4.06
CA LEU A 161 -2.82 -6.48 -4.74
C LEU A 161 -2.90 -7.73 -5.63
N SER A 162 -2.53 -7.59 -6.90
CA SER A 162 -2.51 -8.74 -7.80
C SER A 162 -1.50 -9.76 -7.28
N ASN A 163 -1.65 -11.01 -7.70
CA ASN A 163 -0.65 -12.02 -7.33
C ASN A 163 0.76 -11.59 -7.79
N ALA A 164 0.83 -10.90 -8.93
CA ALA A 164 2.06 -10.34 -9.47
C ALA A 164 2.71 -9.29 -8.56
N ASP A 165 1.92 -8.37 -7.99
CA ASP A 165 2.44 -7.36 -7.08
C ASP A 165 2.98 -7.97 -5.78
N ILE A 166 2.30 -9.00 -5.25
CA ILE A 166 2.76 -9.72 -4.05
C ILE A 166 4.09 -10.44 -4.33
N ILE A 167 4.20 -11.13 -5.46
CA ILE A 167 5.43 -11.85 -5.85
C ILE A 167 6.60 -10.85 -6.00
N LYS A 168 6.38 -9.76 -6.75
CA LYS A 168 7.36 -8.69 -6.93
C LYS A 168 7.85 -8.14 -5.59
N ASN A 169 6.92 -7.70 -4.73
CA ASN A 169 7.25 -7.10 -3.45
C ASN A 169 8.08 -8.08 -2.60
N TYR A 170 7.69 -9.35 -2.56
CA TYR A 170 8.39 -10.37 -1.79
C TYR A 170 9.84 -10.57 -2.24
N ILE A 171 10.08 -10.64 -3.56
CA ILE A 171 11.43 -10.81 -4.11
C ILE A 171 12.34 -9.63 -3.71
N PHE A 172 11.90 -8.40 -3.99
CA PHE A 172 12.74 -7.22 -3.78
C PHE A 172 12.86 -6.83 -2.32
N GLN A 173 11.86 -7.14 -1.49
CA GLN A 173 11.97 -7.05 -0.03
C GLN A 173 13.06 -7.97 0.49
N LYS A 174 13.05 -9.26 0.13
CA LYS A 174 14.05 -10.22 0.61
C LYS A 174 15.48 -9.82 0.20
N LEU A 175 15.66 -9.37 -1.05
CA LEU A 175 16.95 -8.83 -1.51
C LEU A 175 17.40 -7.59 -0.71
N ARG A 176 16.46 -6.71 -0.36
CA ARG A 176 16.75 -5.50 0.42
C ARG A 176 17.08 -5.81 1.88
N GLU A 177 16.39 -6.78 2.48
CA GLU A 177 16.68 -7.27 3.84
C GLU A 177 18.06 -7.93 3.92
N ASN A 178 18.41 -8.74 2.91
CA ASN A 178 19.75 -9.34 2.79
C ASN A 178 20.87 -8.30 2.68
N ALA A 179 20.58 -7.13 2.08
CA ALA A 179 21.51 -6.02 1.97
C ALA A 179 21.78 -5.29 3.30
N LYS A 180 20.95 -5.49 4.34
CA LYS A 180 21.08 -4.85 5.66
C LYS A 180 21.30 -3.33 5.56
N ASP A 181 22.39 -2.78 6.12
CA ASP A 181 22.73 -1.36 6.07
C ASP A 181 23.75 -1.00 4.97
N ASP A 182 24.04 -1.92 4.05
CA ASP A 182 24.95 -1.68 2.93
C ASP A 182 24.24 -0.91 1.80
N GLU A 183 24.48 0.40 1.75
CA GLU A 183 23.94 1.31 0.73
C GLU A 183 24.32 0.89 -0.71
N VAL A 184 25.51 0.33 -0.92
CA VAL A 184 25.93 -0.13 -2.26
C VAL A 184 25.06 -1.29 -2.71
N ARG A 185 24.81 -2.25 -1.82
CA ARG A 185 23.92 -3.39 -2.11
C ARG A 185 22.47 -2.94 -2.29
N LYS A 186 21.97 -2.00 -1.49
CA LYS A 186 20.61 -1.43 -1.69
C LYS A 186 20.47 -0.77 -3.06
N ASN A 187 21.50 -0.05 -3.51
CA ASN A 187 21.52 0.55 -4.84
C ASN A 187 21.57 -0.54 -5.93
N GLN A 188 22.32 -1.63 -5.74
CA GLN A 188 22.31 -2.76 -6.68
C GLN A 188 20.93 -3.43 -6.79
N VAL A 189 20.19 -3.57 -5.68
CA VAL A 189 18.81 -4.10 -5.70
C VAL A 189 17.88 -3.16 -6.47
N THR A 190 18.04 -1.85 -6.29
CA THR A 190 17.27 -0.82 -7.01
C THR A 190 17.58 -0.86 -8.52
N ASP A 191 18.85 -0.99 -8.88
CA ASP A 191 19.29 -1.13 -10.27
C ASP A 191 18.76 -2.42 -10.91
N LEU A 192 18.76 -3.53 -10.17
CA LEU A 192 18.20 -4.80 -10.63
C LEU A 192 16.69 -4.64 -10.89
N TYR A 193 15.96 -4.03 -9.97
CA TYR A 193 14.54 -3.73 -10.13
C TYR A 193 14.28 -2.92 -11.41
N ASN A 194 14.95 -1.78 -11.56
CA ASN A 194 14.75 -0.89 -12.70
C ASN A 194 15.09 -1.58 -14.04
N LYS A 195 16.22 -2.28 -14.10
CA LYS A 195 16.71 -2.90 -15.35
C LYS A 195 15.97 -4.17 -15.73
N LYS A 196 15.49 -4.95 -14.74
CA LYS A 196 14.97 -6.31 -14.99
C LYS A 196 13.48 -6.46 -14.75
N TRP A 197 12.89 -5.70 -13.84
CA TRP A 197 11.45 -5.73 -13.59
C TRP A 197 10.74 -4.58 -14.28
N ASP A 198 11.13 -3.35 -13.96
CA ASP A 198 10.45 -2.13 -14.41
C ASP A 198 10.49 -1.98 -15.93
N ALA A 199 11.68 -2.11 -16.54
CA ALA A 199 11.87 -2.03 -17.98
C ALA A 199 11.08 -3.07 -18.82
N VAL A 200 10.56 -4.13 -18.20
CA VAL A 200 9.74 -5.14 -18.91
C VAL A 200 8.25 -4.97 -18.63
N PHE A 201 7.88 -4.75 -17.37
CA PHE A 201 6.47 -4.78 -16.96
C PHE A 201 5.81 -3.40 -16.87
N TYR A 202 6.59 -2.34 -16.66
CA TYR A 202 6.08 -0.98 -16.42
C TYR A 202 6.49 0.05 -17.45
N ALA A 203 7.40 -0.28 -18.38
CA ALA A 203 7.72 0.58 -19.52
C ALA A 203 6.44 1.00 -20.27
N ASP A 204 6.31 2.27 -20.63
CA ASP A 204 5.07 2.86 -21.15
C ASP A 204 4.52 2.11 -22.38
N ASP A 205 5.39 1.57 -23.23
CA ASP A 205 5.05 0.81 -24.44
C ASP A 205 4.65 -0.65 -24.18
N LYS A 206 4.91 -1.18 -22.98
CA LYS A 206 4.62 -2.57 -22.57
C LYS A 206 3.57 -2.68 -21.49
N LYS A 207 3.35 -1.62 -20.72
CA LYS A 207 2.43 -1.61 -19.58
C LYS A 207 0.99 -1.93 -20.01
N GLU A 208 0.56 -1.38 -21.15
CA GLU A 208 -0.77 -1.66 -21.70
C GLU A 208 -0.95 -3.14 -22.01
N PHE A 209 0.09 -3.81 -22.51
CA PHE A 209 0.05 -5.24 -22.76
C PHE A 209 -0.05 -6.03 -21.45
N TRP A 210 0.84 -5.80 -20.49
CA TRP A 210 0.92 -6.62 -19.27
C TRP A 210 -0.31 -6.48 -18.37
N TYR A 211 -0.90 -5.29 -18.32
CA TYR A 211 -2.07 -4.97 -17.50
C TYR A 211 -3.40 -5.04 -18.27
N LYS A 212 -3.39 -5.54 -19.52
CA LYS A 212 -4.60 -5.79 -20.31
C LYS A 212 -5.47 -6.82 -19.57
N GLU A 213 -6.70 -6.44 -19.21
CA GLU A 213 -7.65 -7.36 -18.59
C GLU A 213 -8.01 -8.49 -19.57
N LEU A 214 -7.89 -9.73 -19.09
CA LEU A 214 -8.27 -10.95 -19.78
C LEU A 214 -9.34 -11.70 -18.98
N THR A 215 -10.23 -12.38 -19.69
CA THR A 215 -11.17 -13.31 -19.07
C THR A 215 -10.79 -14.73 -19.44
N VAL A 216 -10.24 -15.48 -18.50
CA VAL A 216 -9.89 -16.89 -18.69
C VAL A 216 -10.93 -17.75 -17.98
N GLY A 217 -11.87 -18.29 -18.76
CA GLY A 217 -13.01 -19.04 -18.23
C GLY A 217 -13.96 -18.17 -17.42
N ARG A 218 -13.98 -18.32 -16.09
CA ARG A 218 -14.84 -17.54 -15.15
C ARG A 218 -14.06 -16.50 -14.34
N LEU A 219 -12.75 -16.38 -14.55
CA LEU A 219 -11.88 -15.49 -13.78
C LEU A 219 -11.41 -14.32 -14.65
N LYS A 220 -11.43 -13.12 -14.07
CA LYS A 220 -10.73 -11.95 -14.61
C LYS A 220 -9.28 -11.98 -14.12
N THR A 221 -8.35 -11.77 -15.02
CA THR A 221 -6.90 -11.74 -14.75
C THR A 221 -6.24 -10.77 -15.74
N ASP A 222 -4.91 -10.65 -15.72
CA ASP A 222 -4.16 -9.87 -16.70
C ASP A 222 -3.01 -10.72 -17.30
N ASN A 223 -2.38 -10.21 -18.35
CA ASN A 223 -1.28 -10.92 -19.03
C ASN A 223 -0.10 -11.21 -18.07
N LEU A 224 0.15 -10.33 -17.09
CA LEU A 224 1.22 -10.49 -16.12
C LEU A 224 0.96 -11.67 -15.17
N GLU A 225 -0.26 -11.80 -14.65
CA GLU A 225 -0.67 -12.93 -13.82
C GLU A 225 -0.67 -14.24 -14.60
N CYS A 226 -1.13 -14.23 -15.86
CA CYS A 226 -1.03 -15.39 -16.75
C CYS A 226 0.43 -15.82 -16.95
N PHE A 227 1.31 -14.88 -17.28
CA PHE A 227 2.73 -15.15 -17.45
C PHE A 227 3.38 -15.73 -16.19
N LEU A 228 3.16 -15.12 -15.02
CA LEU A 228 3.77 -15.61 -13.78
C LEU A 228 3.26 -17.00 -13.40
N LYS A 229 2.00 -17.31 -13.71
CA LYS A 229 1.44 -18.65 -13.55
C LYS A 229 2.12 -19.65 -14.48
N ASP A 230 2.25 -19.30 -15.77
CA ASP A 230 2.89 -20.16 -16.77
C ASP A 230 4.36 -20.42 -16.42
N PHE A 231 5.10 -19.36 -16.07
CA PHE A 231 6.47 -19.42 -15.59
C PHE A 231 6.60 -20.34 -14.37
N ALA A 232 5.71 -20.21 -13.38
CA ALA A 232 5.74 -21.06 -12.19
C ALA A 232 5.45 -22.54 -12.49
N ILE A 233 4.62 -22.83 -13.50
CA ILE A 233 4.37 -24.19 -13.97
C ILE A 233 5.63 -24.76 -14.63
N VAL A 234 6.27 -24.00 -15.51
CA VAL A 234 7.49 -24.43 -16.21
C VAL A 234 8.64 -24.68 -15.23
N LYS A 235 8.81 -23.82 -14.22
CA LYS A 235 9.82 -24.00 -13.17
C LYS A 235 9.46 -25.09 -12.15
N GLY A 236 8.28 -25.72 -12.26
CA GLY A 236 7.81 -26.72 -11.29
C GLY A 236 7.49 -26.15 -9.90
N ILE A 237 7.38 -24.83 -9.78
CA ILE A 237 7.05 -24.11 -8.56
C ILE A 237 5.57 -24.28 -8.23
N TYR A 238 4.72 -24.26 -9.26
CA TYR A 238 3.27 -24.30 -9.13
C TYR A 238 2.66 -25.50 -9.85
N ALA A 239 1.74 -26.20 -9.17
CA ALA A 239 0.92 -27.26 -9.77
C ALA A 239 -0.54 -27.08 -9.34
N ALA A 240 -1.44 -26.90 -10.31
CA ALA A 240 -2.86 -26.61 -10.06
C ALA A 240 -3.60 -27.65 -9.19
N LYS A 241 -3.07 -28.88 -9.08
CA LYS A 241 -3.60 -29.93 -8.19
C LYS A 241 -3.15 -29.83 -6.73
N LYS A 242 -2.07 -29.10 -6.43
CA LYS A 242 -1.46 -29.01 -5.09
C LYS A 242 -1.75 -27.69 -4.38
N THR A 243 -1.98 -26.60 -5.13
CA THR A 243 -2.14 -25.25 -4.58
C THR A 243 -3.53 -24.69 -4.89
N SER A 244 -4.43 -24.77 -3.90
CA SER A 244 -5.82 -24.28 -4.00
C SER A 244 -5.96 -22.86 -3.44
N GLY A 245 -6.82 -22.04 -4.06
CA GLY A 245 -7.24 -20.73 -3.57
C GLY A 245 -6.67 -19.52 -4.33
N THR A 246 -7.26 -18.33 -4.09
CA THR A 246 -6.93 -17.06 -4.77
C THR A 246 -5.45 -16.66 -4.68
N TYR A 247 -4.76 -17.07 -3.60
CA TYR A 247 -3.34 -16.79 -3.34
C TYR A 247 -2.41 -18.01 -3.50
N GLY A 248 -2.91 -19.11 -4.09
CA GLY A 248 -2.12 -20.33 -4.25
C GLY A 248 -0.85 -20.12 -5.07
N LEU A 249 -0.88 -19.20 -6.04
CA LEU A 249 0.30 -18.82 -6.83
C LEU A 249 1.33 -18.10 -5.97
N CYS A 250 0.94 -17.04 -5.25
CA CYS A 250 1.84 -16.30 -4.38
C CYS A 250 2.51 -17.16 -3.32
N ASN A 251 1.75 -18.06 -2.68
CA ASN A 251 2.32 -18.93 -1.65
C ASN A 251 3.38 -19.87 -2.22
N ALA A 252 3.17 -20.43 -3.41
CA ALA A 252 4.16 -21.27 -4.09
C ALA A 252 5.45 -20.49 -4.40
N PHE A 253 5.31 -19.25 -4.89
CA PHE A 253 6.47 -18.37 -5.08
C PHE A 253 7.18 -18.05 -3.77
N LYS A 254 6.45 -17.70 -2.71
CA LYS A 254 7.03 -17.39 -1.39
C LYS A 254 7.83 -18.57 -0.84
N GLU A 255 7.27 -19.78 -0.90
CA GLU A 255 7.96 -21.01 -0.49
C GLU A 255 9.22 -21.26 -1.31
N TYR A 256 9.15 -21.12 -2.63
CA TYR A 256 10.32 -21.28 -3.50
C TYR A 256 11.40 -20.24 -3.20
N ILE A 257 11.03 -18.95 -3.16
CA ILE A 257 11.94 -17.82 -2.89
C ILE A 257 12.60 -17.98 -1.53
N ASN A 258 11.91 -18.51 -0.52
CA ASN A 258 12.49 -18.71 0.81
C ASN A 258 13.70 -19.65 0.83
N ASN A 259 13.74 -20.61 -0.07
CA ASN A 259 14.85 -21.56 -0.18
C ASN A 259 16.05 -21.03 -0.99
N LEU A 260 15.92 -19.86 -1.62
CA LEU A 260 17.00 -19.25 -2.41
C LEU A 260 17.90 -18.34 -1.56
N ASP A 261 19.20 -18.37 -1.85
CA ASP A 261 20.15 -17.37 -1.39
C ASP A 261 20.10 -16.06 -2.20
N ASP A 262 20.94 -15.09 -1.85
CA ASP A 262 20.93 -13.75 -2.48
C ASP A 262 21.34 -13.78 -3.96
N GLU A 263 22.31 -14.62 -4.33
CA GLU A 263 22.77 -14.73 -5.72
C GLU A 263 21.78 -15.53 -6.57
N GLU A 264 21.25 -16.62 -6.02
CA GLU A 264 20.19 -17.41 -6.63
C GLU A 264 18.92 -16.57 -6.87
N LEU A 265 18.56 -15.71 -5.92
CA LEU A 265 17.41 -14.82 -6.06
C LEU A 265 17.64 -13.74 -7.14
N LYS A 266 18.86 -13.23 -7.29
CA LYS A 266 19.22 -12.34 -8.40
C LYS A 266 19.17 -13.06 -9.75
N ILE A 267 19.61 -14.32 -9.82
CA ILE A 267 19.50 -15.15 -11.02
C ILE A 267 18.02 -15.38 -11.35
N PHE A 268 17.20 -15.69 -10.36
CA PHE A 268 15.76 -15.89 -10.53
C PHE A 268 15.06 -14.66 -11.11
N VAL A 269 15.41 -13.44 -10.67
CA VAL A 269 14.89 -12.21 -11.28
C VAL A 269 15.31 -12.05 -12.74
N LYS A 270 16.54 -12.43 -13.10
CA LYS A 270 17.01 -12.41 -14.49
C LYS A 270 16.28 -13.43 -15.35
N GLU A 271 16.02 -14.64 -14.82
CA GLU A 271 15.22 -15.65 -15.52
C GLU A 271 13.79 -15.15 -15.78
N ILE A 272 13.12 -14.58 -14.77
CA ILE A 272 11.78 -14.00 -14.95
C ILE A 272 11.80 -12.95 -16.07
N ASN A 273 12.82 -12.08 -16.09
CA ASN A 273 13.00 -11.06 -17.12
C ASN A 273 13.17 -11.67 -18.53
N GLU A 274 13.98 -12.73 -18.68
CA GLU A 274 14.21 -13.39 -19.96
C GLU A 274 12.93 -14.04 -20.49
N TYR A 275 12.25 -14.83 -19.64
CA TYR A 275 10.98 -15.47 -19.98
C TYR A 275 9.88 -14.45 -20.29
N ALA A 276 9.82 -13.34 -19.57
CA ALA A 276 8.84 -12.29 -19.81
C ALA A 276 9.05 -11.63 -21.19
N ASN A 277 10.29 -11.42 -21.62
CA ASN A 277 10.57 -10.89 -22.96
C ASN A 277 10.18 -11.88 -24.06
N ILE A 278 10.44 -13.18 -23.87
CA ILE A 278 9.98 -14.23 -24.78
C ILE A 278 8.46 -14.21 -24.86
N TYR A 279 7.77 -14.27 -23.71
CA TYR A 279 6.32 -14.21 -23.62
C TYR A 279 5.74 -12.98 -24.33
N TYR A 280 6.29 -11.79 -24.07
CA TYR A 280 5.87 -10.54 -24.70
C TYR A 280 6.04 -10.57 -26.23
N SER A 281 7.21 -10.97 -26.71
CA SER A 281 7.50 -11.04 -28.15
C SER A 281 6.57 -12.02 -28.87
N TYR A 282 6.28 -13.14 -28.21
CA TYR A 282 5.45 -14.21 -28.72
C TYR A 282 3.98 -13.81 -28.82
N LYS A 283 3.43 -13.31 -27.71
CA LYS A 283 2.05 -12.84 -27.63
C LYS A 283 1.76 -11.70 -28.59
N LYS A 284 2.67 -10.73 -28.67
CA LYS A 284 2.55 -9.60 -29.60
C LYS A 284 2.61 -10.07 -31.06
N GLY A 285 3.51 -11.02 -31.37
CA GLY A 285 3.70 -11.54 -32.72
C GLY A 285 2.44 -12.17 -33.33
N TYR A 286 1.74 -13.05 -32.60
CA TYR A 286 0.52 -13.67 -33.15
C TYR A 286 -0.71 -12.75 -33.07
N GLU A 287 -0.83 -11.91 -32.02
CA GLU A 287 -1.94 -10.94 -31.91
C GLU A 287 -1.87 -9.87 -33.03
N GLU A 288 -0.67 -9.48 -33.48
CA GLU A 288 -0.47 -8.54 -34.59
C GLU A 288 -0.69 -9.18 -35.97
N LEU A 289 -0.32 -10.45 -36.14
CA LEU A 289 -0.53 -11.16 -37.41
C LEU A 289 -2.01 -11.48 -37.63
N ASN A 290 -2.73 -11.93 -36.59
CA ASN A 290 -4.17 -12.22 -36.55
C ASN A 290 -4.75 -12.92 -37.80
N GLU A 291 -3.93 -13.72 -38.49
CA GLU A 291 -4.28 -14.44 -39.69
C GLU A 291 -3.73 -15.87 -39.59
N PHE A 292 -4.56 -16.85 -39.95
CA PHE A 292 -4.16 -18.25 -39.96
C PHE A 292 -3.21 -18.52 -41.14
N ILE A 293 -1.90 -18.35 -40.90
CA ILE A 293 -0.86 -18.66 -41.88
C ILE A 293 -0.58 -20.15 -41.86
N TRP A 294 -0.87 -20.86 -42.95
CA TRP A 294 -0.68 -22.32 -43.01
C TRP A 294 0.79 -22.72 -42.85
N SER A 295 1.73 -21.95 -43.39
CA SER A 295 3.16 -22.25 -43.27
C SER A 295 3.74 -22.00 -41.87
N ASP A 296 3.00 -21.35 -40.97
CA ASP A 296 3.40 -21.06 -39.60
C ASP A 296 2.52 -21.88 -38.64
N ASP A 297 2.98 -23.10 -38.37
CA ASP A 297 2.28 -24.07 -37.55
C ASP A 297 2.15 -23.61 -36.08
N GLN A 298 3.12 -22.82 -35.59
CA GLN A 298 3.10 -22.24 -34.24
C GLN A 298 2.07 -21.12 -34.12
N ASN A 299 2.06 -20.15 -35.02
CA ASN A 299 1.06 -19.07 -35.05
C ASN A 299 -0.35 -19.65 -35.15
N ARG A 300 -0.54 -20.59 -36.07
CA ARG A 300 -1.85 -21.22 -36.27
C ARG A 300 -2.33 -21.97 -35.02
N LEU A 301 -1.45 -22.73 -34.36
CA LEU A 301 -1.80 -23.43 -33.12
C LEU A 301 -2.25 -22.45 -32.04
N LEU A 302 -1.56 -21.33 -31.89
CA LEU A 302 -1.91 -20.30 -30.90
C LEU A 302 -3.22 -19.60 -31.21
N LEU A 303 -3.44 -19.18 -32.45
CA LEU A 303 -4.71 -18.58 -32.86
C LEU A 303 -5.88 -19.55 -32.67
N ILE A 304 -5.65 -20.85 -32.84
CA ILE A 304 -6.64 -21.88 -32.53
C ILE A 304 -6.87 -21.95 -31.02
N LEU A 305 -5.81 -22.00 -30.20
CA LEU A 305 -5.92 -22.07 -28.74
C LEU A 305 -6.60 -20.84 -28.15
N ASP A 306 -6.28 -19.64 -28.66
CA ASP A 306 -6.86 -18.37 -28.24
C ASP A 306 -8.35 -18.29 -28.64
N ASN A 307 -8.70 -18.64 -29.89
CA ASN A 307 -10.11 -18.75 -30.32
C ASN A 307 -10.91 -19.79 -29.51
N LEU A 308 -10.26 -20.86 -29.07
CA LEU A 308 -10.87 -21.90 -28.24
C LEU A 308 -10.83 -21.58 -26.74
N ASN A 309 -10.34 -20.40 -26.34
CA ASN A 309 -10.15 -20.00 -24.93
C ASN A 309 -9.39 -21.05 -24.10
N THR A 310 -8.46 -21.78 -24.72
CA THR A 310 -7.73 -22.89 -24.09
C THR A 310 -6.34 -22.42 -23.65
N THR A 311 -6.21 -22.04 -22.38
CA THR A 311 -4.94 -21.53 -21.82
C THR A 311 -4.02 -22.63 -21.27
N THR A 312 -4.45 -23.90 -21.28
CA THR A 312 -3.72 -25.02 -20.69
C THR A 312 -2.36 -25.27 -21.34
N PHE A 313 -2.21 -24.90 -22.61
CA PHE A 313 -1.00 -25.12 -23.39
C PHE A 313 -0.07 -23.90 -23.45
N ASN A 314 -0.50 -22.74 -22.94
CA ASN A 314 0.30 -21.51 -22.93
C ASN A 314 1.68 -21.69 -22.29
N PRO A 315 1.85 -22.44 -21.17
CA PRO A 315 3.19 -22.69 -20.61
C PRO A 315 4.15 -23.44 -21.54
N TYR A 316 3.64 -24.27 -22.45
CA TYR A 316 4.46 -25.05 -23.38
C TYR A 316 4.79 -24.32 -24.68
N ALA A 317 4.02 -23.27 -24.97
CA ALA A 317 4.13 -22.49 -26.19
C ALA A 317 4.92 -21.18 -25.97
N SER A 318 4.95 -20.70 -24.72
CA SER A 318 5.51 -19.39 -24.33
C SER A 318 6.88 -19.51 -23.61
N CYS A 319 7.49 -20.69 -23.60
CA CYS A 319 8.73 -21.03 -22.90
C CYS A 319 9.65 -21.87 -23.78
#